data_AF-A0A3B0ZJE2-F1
#
_entry.id   AF-A0A3B0ZJE2-F1
#
_cell.length_a   1.000
_cell.length_b   1.000
_cell.length_c   1.000
_cell.angle_alpha   90.00
_cell.angle_beta   90.00
_cell.angle_gamma   90.00
#
_symmetry.space_group_name_H-M   'P 1'
#
loop_
_entity.id
_entity.type
_entity.pdbx_description
1 polymer ?
#
loop_
_entity_poly.entity_id
_entity_poly.type
_entity_poly.pdbx_seq_one_letter_code
_entity_poly.pdbx_strand_id
1 'polypeptide(L)' 'GSYRLERGMTAMQALSVGGGLTERGSLSGMKVTRLKADGKTEEVKVELTDHLKPNDVLYVKERLF' A
#
# COMPACT_ATOMS: atom_id res chain seq x y z
N GLY A 1 11.27 1.75 4.31
CA GLY A 1 11.38 3.21 4.16
C GLY A 1 9.99 3.83 4.20
N SER A 2 9.86 5.09 4.60
CA SER A 2 8.62 5.86 4.45
C SER A 2 8.66 6.60 3.12
N TYR A 3 7.64 6.41 2.29
CA TYR A 3 7.53 7.07 0.99
C TYR A 3 6.33 8.01 1.01
N ARG A 4 6.51 9.22 0.47
CA ARG A 4 5.41 10.18 0.33
C ARG A 4 4.55 9.75 -0.87
N LEU A 5 3.35 9.25 -0.58
CA LEU A 5 2.38 8.93 -1.61
C LEU A 5 1.89 10.22 -2.28
N GLU A 6 1.87 10.23 -3.61
CA GLU A 6 1.15 11.25 -4.37
C GLU A 6 -0.36 10.96 -4.38
N ARG A 7 -1.17 12.03 -4.43
CA ARG A 7 -2.63 11.88 -4.44
C ARG A 7 -3.08 11.21 -5.74
N GLY A 8 -3.95 10.20 -5.62
CA GLY A 8 -4.51 9.48 -6.77
C GLY A 8 -3.64 8.31 -7.25
N MET A 9 -2.53 8.04 -6.58
CA MET A 9 -1.68 6.89 -6.88
C MET A 9 -2.40 5.56 -6.64
N THR A 10 -2.21 4.58 -7.51
CA THR A 10 -2.69 3.21 -7.28
C THR A 10 -1.74 2.44 -6.36
N ALA A 11 -2.23 1.38 -5.71
CA ALA A 11 -1.38 0.50 -4.93
C ALA A 11 -0.18 -0.02 -5.75
N MET A 12 -0.38 -0.34 -7.04
CA MET A 12 0.70 -0.72 -7.96
C MET A 12 1.77 0.36 -8.09
N GLN A 13 1.38 1.61 -8.32
CA GLN A 13 2.33 2.72 -8.47
C GLN A 13 3.10 2.99 -7.17
N ALA A 14 2.44 2.86 -6.01
CA ALA A 14 3.10 3.00 -4.71
C ALA A 14 4.17 1.93 -4.49
N LEU A 15 3.93 0.69 -4.94
CA LEU A 15 4.94 -0.37 -4.94
C LEU A 15 6.11 -0.02 -5.86
N SER A 16 5.83 0.47 -7.07
CA SER A 16 6.87 0.90 -8.01
C SER A 16 7.77 1.99 -7.42
N VAL A 17 7.20 2.96 -6.71
CA VAL A 17 7.95 4.03 -6.04
C VAL A 17 8.72 3.53 -4.81
N GLY A 18 8.16 2.56 -4.08
CA GLY A 18 8.74 2.06 -2.83
C GLY A 18 9.98 1.17 -2.96
N GLY A 19 10.38 0.81 -4.19
CA GLY A 19 11.46 -0.14 -4.46
C GLY A 19 11.12 -1.21 -5.51
N GLY A 20 9.96 -1.10 -6.17
CA GLY A 20 9.50 -2.02 -7.19
C GLY A 20 8.78 -3.24 -6.61
N LEU A 21 7.91 -3.84 -7.41
CA LEU A 21 7.46 -5.21 -7.18
C LEU A 21 8.72 -6.08 -7.32
N THR A 22 9.25 -6.63 -6.23
CA THR A 22 10.09 -7.82 -6.41
C THR A 22 9.22 -8.84 -7.14
N GLU A 23 9.74 -9.57 -8.13
CA GLU A 23 9.01 -10.61 -8.90
C GLU A 23 8.32 -11.67 -8.00
N ARG A 24 8.59 -11.63 -6.69
CA ARG A 24 8.11 -12.55 -5.64
C ARG A 24 7.18 -11.91 -4.60
N GLY A 25 6.86 -10.62 -4.72
CA GLY A 25 5.85 -9.99 -3.88
C GLY A 25 4.51 -10.68 -4.09
N SER A 26 4.02 -11.41 -3.08
CA SER A 26 2.74 -12.11 -3.17
C SER A 26 1.64 -11.06 -3.39
N LEU A 27 1.12 -10.98 -4.62
CA LEU A 27 0.00 -10.10 -4.98
C LEU A 27 -1.27 -10.41 -4.17
N SER A 28 -1.33 -11.59 -3.57
CA SER A 28 -2.44 -12.01 -2.72
C SER A 28 -2.31 -11.47 -1.31
N GLY A 29 -3.22 -10.55 -0.94
CA GLY A 29 -3.44 -10.15 0.44
C GLY A 29 -2.79 -8.83 0.87
N MET A 30 -2.60 -7.88 -0.05
CA MET A 30 -2.18 -6.53 0.30
C MET A 30 -3.21 -5.84 1.19
N LYS A 31 -2.70 -5.07 2.15
CA LYS A 31 -3.52 -4.26 3.07
C LYS A 31 -2.92 -2.88 3.21
N VAL A 32 -3.80 -1.90 3.37
CA VAL A 32 -3.42 -0.55 3.78
C VAL A 32 -3.97 -0.28 5.16
N THR A 33 -3.15 0.35 5.99
CA THR A 33 -3.61 0.96 7.23
C THR A 33 -3.88 2.42 6.94
N ARG A 34 -5.15 2.82 7.05
CA ARG A 34 -5.59 4.19 6.79
C ARG A 34 -5.83 4.92 8.10
N LEU A 35 -5.16 6.06 8.29
CA LEU A 35 -5.49 6.98 9.38
C LEU A 35 -6.66 7.88 8.97
N LYS A 36 -7.78 7.75 9.69
CA LYS A 36 -8.97 8.59 9.51
C LYS A 36 -8.80 9.94 10.22
N ALA A 37 -9.66 10.90 9.84
CA ALA A 37 -9.68 12.23 10.43
C ALA A 37 -10.02 12.23 11.94
N ASP A 38 -10.66 11.17 12.43
CA ASP A 38 -10.97 10.97 13.85
C ASP A 38 -9.78 10.39 14.65
N GLY A 39 -8.60 10.24 14.02
CA GLY A 39 -7.40 9.69 14.62
C GLY A 39 -7.38 8.16 14.70
N LYS A 40 -8.43 7.46 14.22
CA LYS A 40 -8.47 6.00 14.22
C LYS A 40 -7.78 5.44 12.98
N THR A 41 -7.14 4.29 13.13
CA THR A 41 -6.62 3.51 12.01
C THR A 41 -7.60 2.42 11.60
N GLU A 42 -7.77 2.21 10.30
CA GLU A 42 -8.50 1.07 9.75
C GLU A 42 -7.60 0.25 8.83
N GLU A 43 -7.68 -1.08 8.90
CA GLU A 43 -7.08 -1.96 7.90
C GLU A 43 -8.08 -2.18 6.76
N VAL A 44 -7.64 -1.88 5.53
CA VAL A 44 -8.44 -2.08 4.32
C VAL A 44 -7.66 -2.98 3.39
N LYS A 45 -8.30 -4.06 2.93
CA LYS A 45 -7.76 -4.88 1.85
C LYS A 45 -7.85 -4.09 0.54
N VAL A 46 -6.76 -4.04 -0.21
CA VAL A 46 -6.70 -3.32 -1.48
C VAL A 46 -6.11 -4.20 -2.56
N GLU A 47 -6.61 -4.04 -3.77
CA GLU A 47 -6.06 -4.62 -4.99
C GLU A 47 -5.07 -3.65 -5.65
N LEU A 48 -4.26 -4.14 -6.59
CA LEU A 48 -3.24 -3.33 -7.28
C LEU A 48 -3.82 -2.12 -8.03
N THR A 49 -5.05 -2.26 -8.52
CA THR A 49 -5.78 -1.24 -9.27
C THR A 49 -6.45 -0.21 -8.36
N ASP A 50 -6.54 -0.48 -7.06
CA ASP A 50 -7.20 0.42 -6.14
C ASP A 50 -6.36 1.68 -5.89
N HIS A 51 -7.06 2.81 -5.82
CA HIS A 51 -6.44 4.09 -5.49
C HIS A 51 -6.19 4.20 -3.99
N LEU A 52 -4.98 4.60 -3.64
CA LEU A 52 -4.59 4.94 -2.29
C LEU A 52 -5.12 6.31 -1.90
N LYS A 53 -5.48 6.45 -0.63
CA LYS A 53 -5.94 7.70 -0.04
C LYS A 53 -4.83 8.39 0.74
N PRO A 54 -4.96 9.70 1.02
CA PRO A 54 -4.05 10.39 1.92
C PRO A 54 -3.98 9.66 3.27
N ASN A 55 -2.76 9.59 3.82
CA ASN A 55 -2.45 8.91 5.08
C ASN A 55 -2.63 7.38 5.06
N ASP A 56 -2.72 6.77 3.88
CA ASP A 56 -2.60 5.32 3.75
C ASP A 56 -1.15 4.89 3.93
N VAL A 57 -0.95 3.84 4.72
CA VAL A 57 0.32 3.12 4.84
C VAL A 57 0.13 1.76 4.22
N LEU A 58 0.80 1.50 3.10
CA LEU A 58 0.73 0.23 2.39
C LEU A 58 1.66 -0.80 3.04
N TYR A 59 1.09 -1.91 3.51
CA TYR A 59 1.85 -3.03 4.04
C TYR A 59 1.85 -4.17 3.02
N VAL A 60 3.05 -4.53 2.58
CA VAL A 60 3.28 -5.63 1.64
C VAL A 60 3.97 -6.72 2.43
N LYS A 61 3.33 -7.89 2.50
CA LYS A 61 3.98 -9.05 3.10
C LYS A 61 5.02 -9.53 2.10
N GLU A 62 6.30 -9.27 2.37
CA GLU A 62 7.38 -9.91 1.63
C GLU A 62 7.25 -11.42 1.84
N ARG A 63 7.11 -12.13 0.73
CA ARG A 63 7.16 -13.59 0.76
C ARG A 63 8.64 -13.95 0.78
N LEU A 64 9.19 -14.07 1.97
CA LEU A 64 10.45 -14.78 2.17
C LEU A 64 10.21 -16.22 1.69
N PHE A 65 11.09 -16.64 0.79
CA PHE A 65 11.05 -17.91 0.05
C PHE A 65 10.69 -19.11 0.93
#